data_AF-A0A945L312-F1
#
_entry.id   AF-A0A945L312-F1
#
_cell.length_a   1.000
_cell.length_b   1.000
_cell.length_c   1.000
_cell.angle_alpha   90.00
_cell.angle_beta   90.00
_cell.angle_gamma   90.00
#
_symmetry.space_group_name_H-M   'P 1'
#
loop_
_entity.id
_entity.type
_entity.pdbx_description
1 polymer ?
#
loop_
_entity_poly.entity_id
_entity_poly.type
_entity_poly.pdbx_seq_one_letter_code
_entity_poly.pdbx_strand_id
1 'polypeptide(L)'
;MKSLKIFRRWHTVAFLLFICSAPAVKAVSINITGQGTIDGTWEVTTVSGTFNSLQDPLSSQVWWGNSGFAGIFTGKVGSSFGSPNDVWGSQFGPFFAYAYYEGVDLAYFNGGNVVDSPDSWDPDNSWTWGIASRVPDTGSTAALLGV
;
A
#
# COMPACT_ATOMS: atom_id res chain seq x y z
N MET A 1 30.33 26.51 66.76
CA MET A 1 30.81 26.93 65.41
C MET A 1 31.14 25.64 64.66
N LYS A 2 30.58 25.24 63.51
CA LYS A 2 29.86 25.90 62.41
C LYS A 2 28.76 24.92 61.90
N SER A 3 27.58 25.45 61.57
CA SER A 3 26.45 24.74 60.96
C SER A 3 26.67 24.57 59.45
N LEU A 4 26.58 23.35 58.92
CA LEU A 4 26.71 23.06 57.49
C LEU A 4 25.31 22.93 56.85
N LYS A 5 24.94 23.89 55.99
CA LYS A 5 23.70 23.88 55.19
C LYS A 5 23.93 23.05 53.93
N ILE A 6 23.16 21.99 53.71
CA ILE A 6 23.15 21.23 52.46
C ILE A 6 21.92 21.66 51.64
N PHE A 7 22.20 22.32 50.51
CA PHE A 7 21.22 22.79 49.54
C PHE A 7 20.64 21.62 48.73
N ARG A 8 19.29 21.51 48.69
CA ARG A 8 18.53 20.61 47.80
C ARG A 8 18.68 21.09 46.35
N ARG A 9 19.34 20.33 45.48
CA ARG A 9 19.28 20.51 44.02
C ARG A 9 18.04 19.81 43.47
N TRP A 10 17.07 20.60 43.01
CA TRP A 10 15.91 20.13 42.26
C TRP A 10 16.34 20.06 40.79
N HIS A 11 16.47 18.87 40.22
CA HIS A 11 16.70 18.71 38.78
C HIS A 11 15.33 18.58 38.11
N THR A 12 14.90 19.64 37.44
CA THR A 12 13.77 19.62 36.52
C THR A 12 14.15 18.76 35.33
N VAL A 13 13.60 17.55 35.24
CA VAL A 13 13.72 16.69 34.05
C VAL A 13 12.77 17.25 33.00
N ALA A 14 13.31 17.92 31.99
CA ALA A 14 12.55 18.33 30.80
C ALA A 14 12.35 17.08 29.91
N PHE A 15 11.12 16.60 29.83
CA PHE A 15 10.72 15.53 28.92
C PHE A 15 10.59 16.13 27.51
N LEU A 16 11.61 15.94 26.67
CA LEU A 16 11.58 16.36 25.27
C LEU A 16 10.63 15.43 24.51
N LEU A 17 9.44 15.91 24.16
CA LEU A 17 8.48 15.18 23.35
C LEU A 17 9.01 15.12 21.91
N PHE A 18 9.65 14.02 21.54
CA PHE A 18 10.04 13.74 20.16
C PHE A 18 8.78 13.37 19.37
N ILE A 19 8.14 14.35 18.75
CA ILE A 19 6.99 14.13 17.85
C ILE A 19 7.55 13.41 16.61
N CYS A 20 7.40 12.09 16.59
CA CYS A 20 7.75 11.26 15.46
C CYS A 20 6.72 11.52 14.34
N SER A 21 7.04 12.41 13.42
CA SER A 21 6.27 12.59 12.18
C SER A 21 6.39 11.32 11.35
N ALA A 22 5.43 10.39 11.46
CA ALA A 22 5.36 9.27 10.55
C ALA A 22 5.15 9.80 9.11
N PRO A 23 5.89 9.31 8.11
CA PRO A 23 5.65 9.71 6.73
C PRO A 23 4.21 9.34 6.35
N ALA A 24 3.46 10.31 5.81
CA ALA A 24 2.13 10.05 5.30
C ALA A 24 2.24 9.14 4.08
N VAL A 25 1.84 7.86 4.23
CA VAL A 25 1.66 6.96 3.10
C VAL A 25 0.47 7.48 2.29
N LYS A 26 0.70 7.80 1.02
CA LYS A 26 -0.38 8.18 0.11
C LYS A 26 -1.27 6.97 -0.12
N ALA A 27 -2.56 7.11 0.20
CA ALA A 27 -3.60 6.14 -0.16
C ALA A 27 -4.51 6.73 -1.24
N VAL A 28 -5.03 5.88 -2.11
CA VAL A 28 -5.99 6.20 -3.15
C VAL A 28 -7.23 5.34 -2.94
N SER A 29 -8.34 6.00 -2.63
CA SER A 29 -9.64 5.35 -2.47
C SER A 29 -10.26 5.08 -3.85
N ILE A 30 -10.60 3.83 -4.13
CA ILE A 30 -11.29 3.42 -5.36
C ILE A 30 -12.59 2.70 -5.03
N ASN A 31 -13.60 2.89 -5.88
CA ASN A 31 -14.86 2.15 -5.80
C ASN A 31 -15.01 1.23 -7.02
N ILE A 32 -15.24 -0.05 -6.76
CA ILE A 32 -15.43 -1.11 -7.77
C ILE A 32 -16.88 -1.61 -7.66
N THR A 33 -17.56 -1.71 -8.80
CA THR A 33 -18.97 -2.14 -8.89
C THR A 33 -19.19 -3.00 -10.14
N GLY A 34 -20.02 -4.04 -10.04
CA GLY A 34 -20.39 -4.90 -11.16
C GLY A 34 -19.34 -5.96 -11.51
N GLN A 35 -18.40 -6.24 -10.60
CA GLN A 35 -17.29 -7.18 -10.73
C GLN A 35 -17.37 -8.34 -9.72
N GLY A 36 -18.49 -8.45 -8.98
CA GLY A 36 -18.75 -9.60 -8.11
C GLY A 36 -17.96 -9.51 -6.81
N THR A 37 -17.06 -10.47 -6.56
CA THR A 37 -16.39 -10.62 -5.26
C THR A 37 -15.48 -9.44 -4.88
N ILE A 38 -15.04 -8.66 -5.87
CA ILE A 38 -14.20 -7.46 -5.65
C ILE A 38 -15.01 -6.16 -5.53
N ASP A 39 -16.34 -6.20 -5.61
CA ASP A 39 -17.19 -5.02 -5.50
C ASP A 39 -17.12 -4.38 -4.11
N GLY A 40 -16.85 -3.09 -4.04
CA GLY A 40 -16.71 -2.34 -2.79
C GLY A 40 -15.73 -1.18 -2.91
N THR A 41 -15.53 -0.53 -1.76
CA THR A 41 -14.53 0.54 -1.62
C THR A 41 -13.20 -0.05 -1.12
N TRP A 42 -12.11 0.36 -1.73
CA TRP A 42 -10.76 -0.11 -1.44
C TRP A 42 -9.82 1.08 -1.27
N GLU A 43 -8.97 1.03 -0.25
CA GLU A 43 -7.80 1.91 -0.15
C GLU A 43 -6.61 1.20 -0.77
N VAL A 44 -6.11 1.76 -1.86
CA VAL A 44 -4.88 1.31 -2.50
C VAL A 44 -3.72 2.15 -1.96
N THR A 45 -2.61 1.51 -1.64
CA THR A 45 -1.34 2.15 -1.28
C THR A 45 -0.22 1.51 -2.08
N THR A 46 0.99 2.05 -1.95
CA THR A 46 2.17 1.45 -2.58
C THR A 46 3.23 1.04 -1.58
N VAL A 47 3.93 -0.03 -1.90
CA VAL A 47 5.08 -0.54 -1.15
C VAL A 47 6.22 -0.79 -2.13
N SER A 48 7.46 -0.46 -1.75
CA SER A 48 8.63 -0.65 -2.61
C SER A 48 9.53 -1.76 -2.06
N GLY A 49 10.01 -2.61 -2.96
CA GLY A 49 10.89 -3.73 -2.62
C GLY A 49 10.89 -4.80 -3.70
N THR A 50 11.60 -5.89 -3.45
CA THR A 50 11.57 -7.06 -4.33
C THR A 50 10.31 -7.86 -4.08
N PHE A 51 9.82 -8.60 -5.08
CA PHE A 51 8.69 -9.49 -4.89
C PHE A 51 8.98 -10.51 -3.80
N ASN A 52 10.17 -11.11 -3.79
CA ASN A 52 10.57 -12.10 -2.79
C ASN A 52 10.48 -11.58 -1.34
N SER A 53 10.79 -10.30 -1.11
CA SER A 53 10.67 -9.67 0.22
C SER A 53 9.24 -9.29 0.59
N LEU A 54 8.35 -9.17 -0.38
CA LEU A 54 6.97 -8.68 -0.25
C LEU A 54 5.94 -9.75 -0.65
N GLN A 55 6.35 -11.03 -0.74
CA GLN A 55 5.50 -12.07 -1.29
C GLN A 55 4.20 -12.22 -0.51
N ASP A 56 4.25 -12.17 0.82
CA ASP A 56 3.08 -12.28 1.69
C ASP A 56 2.03 -11.19 1.38
N PRO A 57 2.35 -9.88 1.48
CA PRO A 57 1.35 -8.84 1.17
C PRO A 57 0.95 -8.80 -0.31
N LEU A 58 1.80 -9.22 -1.25
CA LEU A 58 1.45 -9.21 -2.68
C LEU A 58 0.54 -10.38 -3.07
N SER A 59 0.79 -11.57 -2.53
CA SER A 59 -0.04 -12.77 -2.80
C SER A 59 -1.33 -12.82 -1.99
N SER A 60 -1.47 -12.00 -0.94
CA SER A 60 -2.71 -11.85 -0.19
C SER A 60 -3.74 -10.93 -0.86
N GLN A 61 -3.40 -10.32 -2.00
CA GLN A 61 -4.28 -9.36 -2.66
C GLN A 61 -5.50 -10.06 -3.28
N VAL A 62 -6.65 -9.38 -3.29
CA VAL A 62 -7.92 -9.97 -3.76
C VAL A 62 -7.91 -10.33 -5.26
N TRP A 63 -6.99 -9.75 -6.02
CA TRP A 63 -6.78 -10.05 -7.44
C TRP A 63 -5.76 -11.15 -7.69
N TRP A 64 -5.15 -11.74 -6.65
CA TRP A 64 -4.18 -12.82 -6.85
C TRP A 64 -4.83 -13.99 -7.59
N GLY A 65 -4.13 -14.52 -8.59
CA GLY A 65 -4.60 -15.52 -9.54
C GLY A 65 -5.54 -15.00 -10.63
N ASN A 66 -5.80 -13.69 -10.73
CA ASN A 66 -6.72 -13.12 -11.70
C ASN A 66 -6.22 -11.80 -12.31
N SER A 67 -5.66 -11.87 -13.53
CA SER A 67 -5.12 -10.68 -14.22
C SER A 67 -6.19 -9.63 -14.53
N GLY A 68 -7.43 -10.05 -14.80
CA GLY A 68 -8.56 -9.14 -15.02
C GLY A 68 -8.87 -8.27 -13.79
N PHE A 69 -8.84 -8.86 -12.60
CA PHE A 69 -9.01 -8.13 -11.35
C PHE A 69 -7.82 -7.18 -11.10
N ALA A 70 -6.59 -7.63 -11.35
CA ALA A 70 -5.40 -6.78 -11.21
C ALA A 70 -5.48 -5.56 -12.15
N GLY A 71 -5.94 -5.79 -13.38
CA GLY A 71 -6.18 -4.74 -14.37
C GLY A 71 -7.25 -3.73 -13.95
N ILE A 72 -8.33 -4.19 -13.29
CA ILE A 72 -9.37 -3.28 -12.75
C ILE A 72 -8.79 -2.36 -11.67
N PHE A 73 -8.04 -2.91 -10.71
CA PHE A 73 -7.38 -2.10 -9.67
C PHE A 73 -6.40 -1.10 -10.29
N THR A 74 -5.55 -1.58 -11.19
CA THR A 74 -4.59 -0.76 -11.95
C THR A 74 -5.28 0.39 -12.67
N GLY A 75 -6.37 0.11 -13.40
CA GLY A 75 -7.11 1.12 -14.17
C GLY A 75 -7.85 2.12 -13.29
N LYS A 76 -8.41 1.67 -12.15
CA LYS A 76 -9.09 2.55 -11.19
C LYS A 76 -8.12 3.50 -10.49
N VAL A 77 -6.92 3.04 -10.17
CA VAL A 77 -5.86 3.89 -9.62
C VAL A 77 -5.32 4.84 -10.69
N GLY A 78 -5.12 4.37 -11.91
CA GLY A 78 -4.60 5.16 -13.03
C GLY A 78 -3.27 5.85 -12.69
N SER A 79 -3.16 7.14 -13.03
CA SER A 79 -1.98 7.95 -12.73
C SER A 79 -1.91 8.47 -11.28
N SER A 80 -2.77 8.01 -10.37
CA SER A 80 -2.88 8.62 -9.03
C SER A 80 -1.59 8.54 -8.22
N PHE A 81 -0.75 7.52 -8.43
CA PHE A 81 0.58 7.42 -7.78
C PHE A 81 1.73 8.00 -8.61
N GLY A 82 1.44 8.64 -9.74
CA GLY A 82 2.46 8.98 -10.73
C GLY A 82 3.04 7.73 -11.39
N SER A 83 4.30 7.82 -11.80
CA SER A 83 5.02 6.75 -12.49
C SER A 83 6.30 6.35 -11.73
N PRO A 84 6.19 5.62 -10.60
CA PRO A 84 7.31 5.35 -9.72
C PRO A 84 8.29 4.28 -10.24
N ASN A 85 7.93 3.51 -11.26
CA ASN A 85 8.77 2.44 -11.80
C ASN A 85 9.45 2.92 -13.09
N ASP A 86 10.78 2.87 -13.14
CA ASP A 86 11.56 3.16 -14.34
C ASP A 86 12.16 1.86 -14.88
N VAL A 87 11.76 1.49 -16.09
CA VAL A 87 12.31 0.32 -16.79
C VAL A 87 12.90 0.81 -18.11
N TRP A 88 14.23 0.77 -18.17
CA TRP A 88 15.01 1.20 -19.34
C TRP A 88 14.69 2.63 -19.83
N GLY A 89 14.41 3.55 -18.90
CA GLY A 89 14.08 4.95 -19.20
C GLY A 89 12.60 5.21 -19.46
N SER A 90 11.75 4.19 -19.38
CA SER A 90 10.30 4.32 -19.50
C SER A 90 9.66 4.30 -18.11
N GLN A 91 8.83 5.30 -17.82
CA GLN A 91 8.20 5.47 -16.52
C GLN A 91 6.79 4.85 -16.50
N PHE A 92 6.55 3.95 -15.55
CA PHE A 92 5.30 3.21 -15.37
C PHE A 92 4.70 3.45 -14.00
N GLY A 93 3.37 3.28 -13.91
CA GLY A 93 2.66 3.23 -12.64
C GLY A 93 3.16 2.10 -11.72
N PRO A 94 2.65 2.04 -10.48
CA PRO A 94 2.90 0.89 -9.60
C PRO A 94 2.51 -0.42 -10.27
N PHE A 95 3.25 -1.48 -9.95
CA PHE A 95 2.99 -2.82 -10.45
C PHE A 95 2.01 -3.56 -9.54
N PHE A 96 1.02 -4.23 -10.13
CA PHE A 96 0.03 -5.04 -9.43
C PHE A 96 0.30 -6.50 -9.75
N ALA A 97 1.10 -7.16 -8.90
CA ALA A 97 1.41 -8.58 -9.05
C ALA A 97 0.14 -9.42 -8.90
N TYR A 98 -0.04 -10.40 -9.78
CA TYR A 98 -1.22 -11.28 -9.74
C TYR A 98 -0.88 -12.77 -9.83
N ALA A 99 0.33 -13.16 -10.21
CA ALA A 99 0.79 -14.55 -10.13
C ALA A 99 2.31 -14.64 -9.98
N TYR A 100 2.78 -15.81 -9.54
CA TYR A 100 4.19 -16.12 -9.43
C TYR A 100 4.43 -17.60 -9.78
N TYR A 101 5.26 -17.84 -10.79
CA TYR A 101 5.67 -19.20 -11.20
C TYR A 101 7.15 -19.22 -11.59
N GLU A 102 7.49 -18.84 -12.82
CA GLU A 102 8.88 -18.69 -13.32
C GLU A 102 9.37 -17.23 -13.26
N GLY A 103 8.49 -16.33 -12.82
CA GLY A 103 8.72 -14.93 -12.51
C GLY A 103 7.39 -14.33 -12.06
N VAL A 104 7.35 -13.01 -11.91
CA VAL A 104 6.17 -12.29 -11.44
C VAL A 104 5.33 -11.83 -12.63
N ASP A 105 4.08 -12.28 -12.67
CA ASP A 105 3.10 -11.74 -13.60
C ASP A 105 2.41 -10.54 -12.97
N LEU A 106 2.28 -9.45 -13.72
CA LEU A 106 1.84 -8.17 -13.18
C LEU A 106 1.03 -7.33 -14.19
N ALA A 107 0.19 -6.46 -13.66
CA ALA A 107 -0.49 -5.40 -14.40
C ALA A 107 0.07 -4.03 -14.01
N TYR A 108 0.08 -3.07 -14.93
CA TYR A 108 0.53 -1.70 -14.64
C TYR A 108 -0.15 -0.66 -15.53
N PHE A 109 -0.13 0.59 -15.06
CA PHE A 109 -0.67 1.71 -15.80
C PHE A 109 0.43 2.36 -16.65
N ASN A 110 0.16 2.56 -17.94
CA ASN A 110 1.05 3.21 -18.89
C ASN A 110 0.28 4.21 -19.75
N GLY A 111 0.48 5.51 -19.47
CA GLY A 111 0.04 6.57 -20.38
C GLY A 111 -1.44 6.56 -20.77
N GLY A 112 -2.35 6.15 -19.86
CA GLY A 112 -3.79 6.06 -20.14
C GLY A 112 -4.31 4.64 -20.29
N ASN A 113 -3.43 3.64 -20.42
CA ASN A 113 -3.80 2.26 -20.65
C ASN A 113 -3.41 1.37 -19.47
N VAL A 114 -4.24 0.37 -19.19
CA VAL A 114 -3.86 -0.77 -18.37
C VAL A 114 -3.13 -1.75 -19.27
N VAL A 115 -1.92 -2.13 -18.87
CA VAL A 115 -1.12 -3.14 -19.54
C VAL A 115 -1.10 -4.38 -18.66
N ASP A 116 -1.49 -5.50 -19.24
CA ASP A 116 -1.26 -6.83 -18.68
C ASP A 116 0.09 -7.34 -19.21
N SER A 117 1.00 -7.73 -18.32
CA SER A 117 2.33 -8.22 -18.67
C SER A 117 2.54 -9.62 -18.09
N PRO A 118 1.93 -10.63 -18.72
CA PRO A 118 2.14 -12.03 -18.38
C PRO A 118 3.50 -12.49 -18.93
N ASP A 119 4.60 -12.09 -18.31
CA ASP A 119 5.95 -12.43 -18.78
C ASP A 119 6.95 -12.31 -17.63
N SER A 120 6.93 -13.29 -16.72
CA SER A 120 7.96 -13.64 -15.72
C SER A 120 8.96 -12.53 -15.36
N TRP A 121 8.50 -11.43 -14.75
CA TRP A 121 9.40 -10.38 -14.26
C TRP A 121 10.32 -10.95 -13.17
N ASP A 122 11.59 -10.56 -13.22
CA ASP A 122 12.58 -11.00 -12.23
C ASP A 122 12.13 -10.60 -10.81
N PRO A 123 11.85 -11.58 -9.92
CA PRO A 123 11.33 -11.33 -8.59
C PRO A 123 12.35 -10.66 -7.64
N ASP A 124 13.63 -10.65 -8.02
CA ASP A 124 14.72 -10.01 -7.26
C ASP A 124 14.94 -8.55 -7.63
N ASN A 125 14.30 -8.06 -8.70
CA ASN A 125 14.28 -6.64 -9.01
C ASN A 125 13.34 -5.89 -8.05
N SER A 126 13.81 -4.73 -7.58
CA SER A 126 13.04 -3.88 -6.67
C SER A 126 12.13 -2.95 -7.47
N TRP A 127 10.83 -3.02 -7.20
CA TRP A 127 9.80 -2.19 -7.83
C TRP A 127 8.90 -1.56 -6.77
N THR A 128 8.10 -0.59 -7.20
CA THR A 128 6.96 -0.07 -6.44
C THR A 128 5.71 -0.84 -6.83
N TRP A 129 5.10 -1.50 -5.86
CA TRP A 129 3.95 -2.37 -6.01
C TRP A 129 2.69 -1.72 -5.44
N GLY A 130 1.55 -1.96 -6.07
CA GLY A 130 0.23 -1.63 -5.54
C GLY A 130 -0.26 -2.73 -4.58
N ILE A 131 -0.77 -2.32 -3.41
CA ILE A 131 -1.49 -3.18 -2.48
C ILE A 131 -2.78 -2.49 -2.07
N ALA A 132 -3.83 -3.26 -1.80
CA ALA A 132 -5.12 -2.74 -1.41
C ALA A 132 -5.62 -3.35 -0.10
N SER A 133 -6.42 -2.57 0.61
CA SER A 133 -7.21 -3.01 1.74
C SER A 133 -8.65 -2.60 1.53
N ARG A 134 -9.60 -3.47 1.86
CA ARG A 134 -11.02 -3.14 1.76
C ARG A 134 -11.38 -2.15 2.86
N VAL A 135 -12.10 -1.09 2.49
CA VAL A 135 -12.73 -0.18 3.47
C VAL A 135 -13.97 -0.88 4.01
N PRO A 136 -14.09 -1.08 5.34
CA PRO A 136 -15.29 -1.67 5.91
C PRO A 136 -16.52 -0.82 5.62
N ASP A 137 -17.61 -1.45 5.20
CA ASP A 137 -18.91 -0.79 5.12
C ASP A 137 -19.38 -0.51 6.56
N THR A 138 -19.16 0.71 7.04
CA THR A 138 -19.54 1.13 8.40
C THR A 138 -21.07 1.23 8.60
N GLY A 139 -21.86 0.84 7.60
CA GLY A 139 -23.29 1.10 7.49
C GLY A 139 -24.23 -0.11 7.60
N SER A 140 -23.93 -1.15 8.39
CA SER A 140 -24.92 -2.22 8.65
C SER A 140 -24.91 -2.85 10.05
N THR A 141 -23.92 -2.59 10.92
CA THR A 141 -23.92 -3.12 12.29
C THR A 141 -24.57 -2.19 13.32
N ALA A 142 -24.65 -0.88 13.06
CA ALA A 142 -25.33 0.07 13.96
C ALA A 142 -26.87 -0.04 13.92
N ALA A 143 -27.45 -0.63 12.87
CA ALA A 143 -28.90 -0.83 12.75
C ALA A 143 -29.42 -2.13 13.39
N LEU A 144 -28.54 -3.07 13.76
CA LEU A 144 -28.92 -4.38 14.30
C LEU A 144 -28.92 -4.47 15.83
N LEU A 145 -28.48 -3.42 16.53
CA LEU A 145 -28.50 -3.32 18.00
C LEU A 145 -29.56 -2.34 18.53
N GLY A 146 -30.54 -1.98 17.69
CA GLY A 146 -31.58 -0.98 17.99
C GLY A 146 -33.01 -1.53 17.97
N VAL A 147 -33.25 -2.76 18.43
CA VAL A 147 -34.60 -3.28 18.74
C VAL A 147 -34.64 -3.74 20.18
#